data_AF-A0A068NR00-F1
#
_entry.id   AF-A0A068NR00-F1
#
_cell.length_a   1.000
_cell.length_b   1.000
_cell.length_c   1.000
_cell.angle_alpha   90.00
_cell.angle_beta   90.00
_cell.angle_gamma   90.00
#
_symmetry.space_group_name_H-M   'P 1'
#
loop_
_entity.id
_entity.type
_entity.pdbx_description
1 polymer ?
#
loop_
_entity_poly.entity_id
_entity_poly.type
_entity_poly.pdbx_seq_one_letter_code
_entity_poly.pdbx_strand_id
1 'polypeptide(L)'
;MSILCRPKQAPAIDLLKPRRRHLSQARSKPYHLEPVELLFELEKLSSPDSRVAEEALYRIRPTIERHLVGYLRGWQISGDDLDDVKAGTITNIWKARGGLTFRSEGEWWRYVFTTAKRLTLAKLKEPKPGPLETDISEAEAAVVDIVVRHRDRLYQAADELWLGRAPGVDESEWRKRILAVQFFYLHGLPWDAVAEIAGLKPSDRAQLDAWLLQVCNLLGTAFTILCLPNAKLVEMLLESSGQNWTEAERRIVALRYGNGLRTEKILQMEPSLSGALVEETVRRCREFLPFTASALEMRDAFSKVPRQEAAFSAPDLWKRLVFQYCYQFELPQKQIMERTEPPAGVFGYRLTEGTLNMWTSGERLSGQLAKYLKRGNP
;
A
#
# COMPACT_ATOMS: atom_id res chain seq x y z
N MET A 1 5.99 70.32 -14.99
CA MET A 1 6.56 70.10 -16.33
C MET A 1 7.84 69.30 -16.16
N SER A 2 7.87 68.14 -16.79
CA SER A 2 8.71 66.98 -16.47
C SER A 2 10.13 67.08 -17.08
N ILE A 3 11.15 66.70 -16.30
CA ILE A 3 12.51 66.46 -16.78
C ILE A 3 12.76 64.95 -16.70
N LEU A 4 12.88 64.32 -17.86
CA LEU A 4 13.17 62.90 -18.04
C LEU A 4 14.69 62.65 -17.96
N CYS A 5 15.13 61.93 -16.93
CA CYS A 5 16.46 61.35 -16.83
C CYS A 5 16.48 59.96 -17.51
N ARG A 6 17.41 59.76 -18.46
CA ARG A 6 17.74 58.44 -19.03
C ARG A 6 18.69 57.67 -18.09
N PRO A 7 18.50 56.36 -17.89
CA PRO A 7 19.43 55.55 -17.11
C PRO A 7 20.62 55.04 -17.96
N LYS A 8 21.81 55.04 -17.33
CA LYS A 8 23.07 54.52 -17.84
C LYS A 8 23.04 52.98 -17.92
N GLN A 9 23.49 52.45 -19.06
CA GLN A 9 23.76 51.01 -19.25
C GLN A 9 25.04 50.61 -18.51
N ALA A 10 24.99 49.47 -17.80
CA ALA A 10 26.14 48.83 -17.16
C ALA A 10 26.85 47.89 -18.15
N PRO A 11 28.20 47.74 -18.05
CA PRO A 11 28.96 46.84 -18.92
C PRO A 11 28.86 45.38 -18.48
N ALA A 12 28.92 44.49 -19.47
CA ALA A 12 28.92 43.04 -19.32
C ALA A 12 30.15 42.55 -18.52
N ILE A 13 29.91 41.79 -17.45
CA ILE A 13 30.95 41.07 -16.70
C ILE A 13 31.04 39.66 -17.24
N ASP A 14 32.24 39.36 -17.74
CA ASP A 14 32.71 38.11 -18.30
C ASP A 14 32.83 37.04 -17.19
N LEU A 15 31.96 36.03 -17.20
CA LEU A 15 31.99 34.92 -16.24
C LEU A 15 33.07 33.92 -16.63
N LEU A 16 34.24 34.13 -16.04
CA LEU A 16 35.42 33.27 -16.13
C LEU A 16 35.17 31.84 -15.59
N LYS A 17 35.54 30.90 -16.46
CA LYS A 17 35.92 29.48 -16.30
C LYS A 17 36.18 28.98 -14.86
N PRO A 18 35.67 27.79 -14.47
CA PRO A 18 35.96 27.19 -13.18
C PRO A 18 37.41 26.68 -13.09
N ARG A 19 38.12 27.13 -12.06
CA ARG A 19 39.42 26.57 -11.63
C ARG A 19 39.23 25.11 -11.20
N ARG A 20 39.79 24.18 -11.98
CA ARG A 20 40.00 22.79 -11.56
C ARG A 20 40.98 22.76 -10.37
N ARG A 21 40.45 22.62 -9.15
CA ARG A 21 41.23 22.11 -8.03
C ARG A 21 41.17 20.59 -8.06
N HIS A 22 42.34 19.96 -8.19
CA HIS A 22 42.53 18.54 -7.99
C HIS A 22 42.16 18.17 -6.55
N LEU A 23 40.93 17.68 -6.35
CA LEU A 23 40.58 16.89 -5.18
C LEU A 23 40.98 15.45 -5.48
N SER A 24 42.03 15.01 -4.80
CA SER A 24 42.50 13.64 -4.75
C SER A 24 41.34 12.70 -4.40
N GLN A 25 41.20 11.64 -5.19
CA GLN A 25 40.25 10.55 -5.01
C GLN A 25 40.51 9.82 -3.67
N ALA A 26 39.89 10.30 -2.60
CA ALA A 26 39.56 9.43 -1.48
C ALA A 26 38.39 8.55 -1.95
N ARG A 27 38.58 7.23 -2.00
CA ARG A 27 37.49 6.27 -2.19
C ARG A 27 36.56 6.37 -0.99
N SER A 28 35.63 7.33 -1.01
CA SER A 28 34.61 7.47 0.02
C SER A 28 33.75 6.22 -0.01
N LYS A 29 33.75 5.47 1.10
CA LYS A 29 32.73 4.43 1.32
C LYS A 29 31.35 5.05 1.05
N PRO A 30 30.41 4.30 0.46
CA PRO A 30 29.06 4.81 0.23
C PRO A 30 28.48 5.25 1.57
N TYR A 31 28.29 6.57 1.75
CA TYR A 31 27.69 7.12 2.96
C TYR A 31 26.31 6.48 3.12
N HIS A 32 26.13 5.75 4.22
CA HIS A 32 24.83 5.33 4.73
C HIS A 32 24.61 6.18 5.97
N LEU A 33 23.54 6.98 5.97
CA LEU A 33 23.16 7.70 7.17
C LEU A 33 22.47 6.69 8.11
N GLU A 34 22.89 6.65 9.36
CA GLU A 34 22.14 5.92 10.37
C GLU A 34 20.76 6.59 10.59
N PRO A 35 19.73 5.86 11.06
CA PRO A 35 18.38 6.42 11.24
C PRO A 35 18.33 7.74 12.01
N VAL A 36 19.14 7.86 13.07
CA VAL A 36 19.23 9.08 13.90
C VAL A 36 19.87 10.25 13.12
N GLU A 37 20.92 9.97 12.34
CA GLU A 37 21.56 10.97 11.50
C GLU A 37 20.62 11.44 10.38
N LEU A 38 19.84 10.52 9.80
CA LEU A 38 18.83 10.86 8.82
C LEU A 38 17.79 11.82 9.40
N LEU A 39 17.22 11.53 10.57
CA LEU A 39 16.25 12.41 11.22
C LEU A 39 16.82 13.80 11.52
N PHE A 40 18.08 13.87 11.96
CA PHE A 40 18.76 15.14 12.20
C PHE A 40 18.97 15.95 10.90
N GLU A 41 19.35 15.30 9.80
CA GLU A 41 19.46 15.97 8.50
C GLU A 41 18.09 16.36 7.94
N LEU A 42 17.01 15.62 8.25
CA LEU A 42 15.64 16.02 7.88
C LEU A 42 15.17 17.26 8.63
N GLU A 43 15.53 17.41 9.90
CA GLU A 43 15.25 18.63 10.66
C GLU A 43 15.96 19.85 10.03
N LYS A 44 17.22 19.69 9.64
CA LYS A 44 17.98 20.73 8.92
C LYS A 44 17.42 21.03 7.55
N LEU A 45 16.90 20.02 6.83
CA LEU A 45 16.26 20.20 5.53
C LEU A 45 15.06 21.15 5.61
N SER A 46 14.33 21.13 6.72
CA SER A 46 13.19 22.02 6.99
C SER A 46 13.60 23.41 7.50
N SER A 47 14.90 23.69 7.62
CA SER A 47 15.40 25.01 8.05
C SER A 47 14.97 26.13 7.10
N PRO A 48 14.59 27.31 7.63
CA PRO A 48 14.35 28.50 6.80
C PRO A 48 15.63 29.02 6.14
N ASP A 49 16.81 28.70 6.69
CA ASP A 49 18.09 29.00 6.06
C ASP A 49 18.33 28.04 4.89
N SER A 50 18.26 28.58 3.67
CA SER A 50 18.41 27.82 2.43
C SER A 50 19.77 27.14 2.32
N ARG A 51 20.84 27.70 2.90
CA ARG A 51 22.17 27.09 2.84
C ARG A 51 22.25 25.85 3.72
N VAL A 52 21.68 25.92 4.93
CA VAL A 52 21.59 24.78 5.85
C VAL A 52 20.75 23.66 5.24
N ALA A 53 19.60 24.01 4.65
CA ALA A 53 18.74 23.04 3.98
C ALA A 53 19.41 22.40 2.76
N GLU A 54 20.19 23.16 1.98
CA GLU A 54 20.92 22.64 0.81
C GLU A 54 22.03 21.67 1.22
N GLU A 55 22.82 22.02 2.24
CA GLU A 55 23.85 21.14 2.81
C GLU A 55 23.23 19.83 3.33
N ALA A 56 22.07 19.91 3.99
CA ALA A 56 21.34 18.74 4.46
C ALA A 56 20.83 17.88 3.29
N LEU A 57 20.23 18.49 2.26
CA LEU A 57 19.77 17.78 1.07
C LEU A 57 20.92 17.05 0.37
N TYR A 58 22.08 17.70 0.27
CA TYR A 58 23.28 17.10 -0.31
C TYR A 58 23.72 15.84 0.43
N ARG A 59 23.61 15.83 1.77
CA ARG A 59 23.97 14.68 2.61
C ARG A 59 22.98 13.53 2.51
N ILE A 60 21.67 13.80 2.46
CA ILE A 60 20.64 12.75 2.39
C ILE A 60 20.44 12.19 0.99
N ARG A 61 20.75 12.97 -0.06
CA ARG A 61 20.51 12.61 -1.47
C ARG A 61 21.05 11.22 -1.87
N PRO A 62 22.31 10.83 -1.56
CA PRO A 62 22.82 9.51 -1.91
C PRO A 62 22.00 8.36 -1.30
N THR A 63 21.51 8.56 -0.07
CA THR A 63 20.66 7.59 0.63
C THR A 63 19.30 7.48 -0.05
N ILE A 64 18.69 8.62 -0.43
CA ILE A 64 17.43 8.66 -1.19
C ILE A 64 17.58 7.92 -2.52
N GLU A 65 18.58 8.28 -3.33
CA GLU A 65 18.80 7.70 -4.64
C GLU A 65 19.01 6.18 -4.56
N ARG A 66 19.77 5.70 -3.57
CA ARG A 66 19.97 4.26 -3.33
C ARG A 66 18.65 3.54 -3.03
N HIS A 67 17.84 4.09 -2.12
CA HIS A 67 16.53 3.51 -1.77
C HIS A 67 15.57 3.53 -2.96
N LEU A 68 15.57 4.61 -3.74
CA LEU A 68 14.78 4.71 -4.95
C LEU A 68 15.17 3.68 -6.01
N VAL A 69 16.47 3.42 -6.21
CA VAL A 69 16.93 2.35 -7.12
C VAL A 69 16.40 0.99 -6.66
N GLY A 70 16.42 0.70 -5.37
CA GLY A 70 15.86 -0.54 -4.81
C GLY A 70 14.35 -0.64 -5.02
N TYR A 71 13.63 0.41 -4.63
CA TYR A 71 12.16 0.52 -4.71
C TYR A 71 11.65 0.42 -6.15
N LEU A 72 12.28 1.17 -7.07
CA LEU A 72 11.85 1.29 -8.47
C LEU A 72 12.32 0.13 -9.35
N ARG A 73 13.23 -0.73 -8.87
CA ARG A 73 13.67 -1.92 -9.63
C ARG A 73 12.50 -2.84 -10.02
N GLY A 74 11.44 -2.89 -9.19
CA GLY A 74 10.23 -3.67 -9.48
C GLY A 74 9.33 -3.07 -10.58
N TRP A 75 9.57 -1.83 -10.99
CA TRP A 75 8.69 -1.05 -11.87
C TRP A 75 9.08 -1.10 -13.35
N GLN A 76 10.15 -1.84 -13.70
CA GLN A 76 10.64 -2.01 -15.08
C GLN A 76 10.87 -0.68 -15.84
N ILE A 77 11.15 0.41 -15.14
CA ILE A 77 11.45 1.70 -15.76
C ILE A 77 12.82 1.66 -16.45
N SER A 78 12.94 2.39 -17.56
CA SER A 78 14.22 2.51 -18.27
C SER A 78 15.26 3.23 -17.40
N GLY A 79 16.56 3.08 -17.73
CA GLY A 79 17.63 3.76 -16.99
C GLY A 79 17.47 5.29 -16.98
N ASP A 80 17.09 5.86 -18.14
CA ASP A 80 16.87 7.30 -18.28
C ASP A 80 15.64 7.75 -17.49
N ASP A 81 14.53 7.00 -17.56
CA ASP A 81 13.33 7.29 -16.76
C ASP A 81 13.59 7.19 -15.25
N LEU A 82 14.47 6.26 -14.82
CA LEU A 82 14.89 6.12 -13.43
C LEU A 82 15.69 7.34 -12.94
N ASP A 83 16.59 7.85 -13.77
CA ASP A 83 17.37 9.06 -13.44
C ASP A 83 16.47 10.29 -13.35
N ASP A 84 15.51 10.43 -14.27
CA ASP A 84 14.48 11.46 -14.25
C ASP A 84 13.61 11.39 -12.98
N VAL A 85 13.14 10.20 -12.61
CA VAL A 85 12.32 10.01 -11.41
C VAL A 85 13.10 10.35 -10.15
N LYS A 86 14.38 9.95 -10.05
CA LYS A 86 15.24 10.33 -8.92
C LYS A 86 15.41 11.84 -8.84
N ALA A 87 15.78 12.49 -9.94
CA ALA A 87 15.97 13.93 -9.99
C ALA A 87 14.67 14.71 -9.66
N GLY A 88 13.53 14.26 -10.21
CA GLY A 88 12.23 14.81 -9.91
C GLY A 88 11.81 14.63 -8.45
N THR A 89 12.15 13.48 -7.84
CA THR A 89 11.86 13.20 -6.43
C THR A 89 12.62 14.16 -5.53
N ILE A 90 13.93 14.33 -5.76
CA ILE A 90 14.77 15.29 -5.03
C ILE A 90 14.26 16.73 -5.21
N THR A 91 13.85 17.09 -6.44
CA THR A 91 13.28 18.41 -6.73
C THR A 91 11.98 18.67 -5.97
N ASN A 92 11.10 17.68 -5.87
CA ASN A 92 9.84 17.79 -5.14
C ASN A 92 10.05 17.88 -3.62
N ILE A 93 11.00 17.11 -3.08
CA ILE A 93 11.43 17.23 -1.68
C ILE A 93 11.91 18.66 -1.40
N TRP A 94 12.78 19.19 -2.25
CA TRP A 94 13.30 20.56 -2.08
C TRP A 94 12.20 21.62 -2.10
N LYS A 95 11.22 21.49 -3.00
CA LYS A 95 10.08 22.41 -3.09
C LYS A 95 9.18 22.35 -1.86
N ALA A 96 9.00 21.16 -1.28
CA ALA A 96 8.12 20.94 -0.14
C ALA A 96 8.78 21.26 1.22
N ARG A 97 10.11 21.41 1.28
CA ARG A 97 10.90 21.42 2.52
C ARG A 97 10.37 22.30 3.65
N GLY A 98 9.85 23.49 3.34
CA GLY A 98 9.33 24.42 4.35
C GLY A 98 8.08 23.97 5.10
N GLY A 99 7.40 22.91 4.61
CA GLY A 99 6.22 22.32 5.26
C GLY A 99 6.42 20.85 5.64
N LEU A 100 7.63 20.30 5.53
CA LEU A 100 7.88 18.91 5.85
C LEU A 100 8.16 18.74 7.35
N THR A 101 7.32 17.95 8.01
CA THR A 101 7.54 17.47 9.37
C THR A 101 7.31 15.97 9.40
N PHE A 102 8.28 15.20 9.89
CA PHE A 102 8.20 13.75 9.98
C PHE A 102 8.43 13.32 11.43
N ARG A 103 7.56 12.45 11.95
CA ARG A 103 7.68 11.91 13.32
C ARG A 103 8.55 10.68 13.39
N SER A 104 8.82 10.05 12.24
CA SER A 104 9.64 8.84 12.14
C SER A 104 10.29 8.73 10.77
N GLU A 105 11.34 7.92 10.69
CA GLU A 105 11.98 7.53 9.44
C GLU A 105 10.98 6.87 8.47
N GLY A 106 10.04 6.07 8.98
CA GLY A 106 9.04 5.41 8.15
C GLY A 106 8.11 6.39 7.43
N GLU A 107 7.73 7.49 8.08
CA GLU A 107 6.93 8.56 7.45
C GLU A 107 7.71 9.27 6.34
N TRP A 108 8.99 9.54 6.58
CA TRP A 108 9.89 10.09 5.57
C TRP A 108 9.99 9.19 4.34
N TRP A 109 10.30 7.91 4.52
CA TRP A 109 10.42 7.00 3.38
C TRP A 109 9.11 6.80 2.65
N ARG A 110 7.98 6.77 3.36
CA ARG A 110 6.66 6.76 2.73
C ARG A 110 6.46 7.98 1.83
N TYR A 111 6.86 9.17 2.28
CA TYR A 111 6.79 10.39 1.48
C TYR A 111 7.69 10.32 0.23
N VAL A 112 8.93 9.88 0.38
CA VAL A 112 9.89 9.71 -0.71
C VAL A 112 9.36 8.74 -1.76
N PHE A 113 8.92 7.54 -1.35
CA PHE A 113 8.42 6.52 -2.27
C PHE A 113 7.11 6.92 -2.94
N THR A 114 6.21 7.59 -2.22
CA THR A 114 4.98 8.12 -2.80
C THR A 114 5.27 9.17 -3.87
N THR A 115 6.25 10.05 -3.61
CA THR A 115 6.69 11.08 -4.56
C THR A 115 7.31 10.45 -5.81
N ALA A 116 8.19 9.47 -5.63
CA ALA A 116 8.81 8.74 -6.73
C ALA A 116 7.77 7.95 -7.55
N LYS A 117 6.87 7.22 -6.90
CA LYS A 117 5.76 6.50 -7.54
C LYS A 117 4.92 7.43 -8.41
N ARG A 118 4.56 8.62 -7.91
CA ARG A 118 3.80 9.61 -8.69
C ARG A 118 4.54 10.05 -9.95
N LEU A 119 5.85 10.29 -9.84
CA LEU A 119 6.69 10.70 -10.98
C LEU A 119 6.89 9.56 -11.98
N THR A 120 7.10 8.33 -11.49
CA THR A 120 7.15 7.13 -12.33
C THR A 120 5.87 6.94 -13.12
N LEU A 121 4.71 7.05 -12.46
CA LEU A 121 3.42 6.96 -13.14
C LEU A 121 3.21 8.09 -14.16
N ALA A 122 3.70 9.29 -13.89
CA ALA A 122 3.66 10.39 -14.85
C ALA A 122 4.52 10.10 -16.08
N LYS A 123 5.73 9.56 -15.89
CA LYS A 123 6.65 9.17 -16.96
C LYS A 123 6.11 8.02 -17.81
N LEU A 124 5.47 7.03 -17.19
CA LEU A 124 4.80 5.94 -17.91
C LEU A 124 3.59 6.42 -18.73
N LYS A 125 3.02 7.58 -18.40
CA LYS A 125 1.95 8.23 -19.17
C LYS A 125 2.46 9.18 -20.25
N GLU A 126 3.73 9.58 -20.23
CA GLU A 126 4.30 10.40 -21.30
C GLU A 126 4.37 9.53 -22.57
N PRO A 127 3.67 9.91 -23.65
CA PRO A 127 3.72 9.14 -24.89
C PRO A 127 5.17 9.13 -25.38
N LYS A 128 5.84 7.97 -25.33
CA LYS A 128 7.18 7.82 -25.88
C LYS A 128 7.10 8.13 -27.38
N PRO A 129 7.96 9.02 -27.93
CA PRO A 129 8.01 9.26 -29.36
C PRO A 129 8.59 8.02 -30.04
N GLY A 130 7.73 7.06 -30.33
CA GLY A 130 8.00 5.79 -30.99
C GLY A 130 6.72 5.26 -31.62
N PRO A 131 6.80 4.45 -32.69
CA PRO A 131 5.63 3.99 -33.40
C PRO A 131 4.84 3.00 -32.52
N LEU A 132 3.61 3.40 -32.17
CA LEU A 132 2.46 2.62 -31.70
C LEU A 132 2.76 1.30 -30.96
N GLU A 133 2.51 1.28 -29.65
CA GLU A 133 1.53 0.39 -28.99
C GLU A 133 1.74 0.36 -27.48
N THR A 134 0.94 1.14 -26.76
CA THR A 134 0.16 0.71 -25.60
C THR A 134 -0.64 1.92 -25.14
N ASP A 135 -1.80 2.11 -25.77
CA ASP A 135 -2.81 3.04 -25.28
C ASP A 135 -3.21 2.58 -23.87
N ILE A 136 -2.75 3.30 -22.85
CA ILE A 136 -3.35 3.26 -21.52
C ILE A 136 -4.82 3.58 -21.75
N SER A 137 -5.72 2.64 -21.45
CA SER A 137 -7.13 2.82 -21.75
C SER A 137 -7.65 4.07 -21.02
N GLU A 138 -8.64 4.78 -21.57
CA GLU A 138 -9.28 5.90 -20.84
C GLU A 138 -9.82 5.47 -19.46
N ALA A 139 -10.09 4.17 -19.28
CA ALA A 139 -10.47 3.62 -17.98
C ALA A 139 -9.28 3.58 -17.00
N GLU A 140 -8.07 3.21 -17.44
CA GLU A 140 -6.85 3.29 -16.63
C GLU A 140 -6.48 4.73 -16.28
N ALA A 141 -6.56 5.65 -17.25
CA ALA A 141 -6.27 7.05 -16.98
C ALA A 141 -7.19 7.61 -15.88
N ALA A 142 -8.48 7.29 -15.95
CA ALA A 142 -9.47 7.68 -14.94
C ALA A 142 -9.25 6.98 -13.59
N VAL A 143 -8.98 5.67 -13.57
CA VAL A 143 -8.72 4.95 -12.32
C VAL A 143 -7.43 5.43 -11.68
N VAL A 144 -6.35 5.63 -12.43
CA VAL A 144 -5.10 6.14 -11.88
C VAL A 144 -5.29 7.57 -11.37
N ASP A 145 -6.05 8.43 -12.06
CA ASP A 145 -6.35 9.77 -11.55
C ASP A 145 -7.18 9.71 -10.25
N ILE A 146 -8.18 8.83 -10.17
CA ILE A 146 -8.97 8.58 -8.96
C ILE A 146 -8.12 7.95 -7.85
N VAL A 147 -7.26 6.98 -8.14
CA VAL A 147 -6.34 6.35 -7.18
C VAL A 147 -5.39 7.38 -6.60
N VAL A 148 -4.88 8.30 -7.43
CA VAL A 148 -3.89 9.30 -7.05
C VAL A 148 -4.52 10.48 -6.32
N ARG A 149 -5.72 10.93 -6.71
CA ARG A 149 -6.38 12.11 -6.13
C ARG A 149 -7.43 11.79 -5.07
N HIS A 150 -8.07 10.62 -5.15
CA HIS A 150 -9.24 10.25 -4.37
C HIS A 150 -9.14 8.80 -3.89
N ARG A 151 -7.97 8.41 -3.39
CA ARG A 151 -7.69 7.05 -2.88
C ARG A 151 -8.84 6.55 -2.00
N ASP A 152 -9.27 7.32 -1.01
CA ASP A 152 -10.30 6.91 -0.07
C ASP A 152 -11.65 6.62 -0.74
N ARG A 153 -12.03 7.45 -1.74
CA ARG A 153 -13.27 7.23 -2.52
C ARG A 153 -13.21 5.92 -3.30
N LEU A 154 -12.04 5.53 -3.80
CA LEU A 154 -11.87 4.25 -4.50
C LEU A 154 -12.12 3.05 -3.59
N TYR A 155 -11.57 3.06 -2.38
CA TYR A 155 -11.78 1.96 -1.42
C TYR A 155 -13.23 1.94 -0.92
N GLN A 156 -13.82 3.12 -0.69
CA GLN A 156 -15.25 3.21 -0.39
C GLN A 156 -16.10 2.63 -1.53
N ALA A 157 -15.80 2.98 -2.79
CA ALA A 157 -16.50 2.43 -3.94
C ALA A 157 -16.32 0.91 -4.08
N ALA A 158 -15.16 0.37 -3.67
CA ALA A 158 -14.94 -1.06 -3.62
C ALA A 158 -15.79 -1.74 -2.54
N ASP A 159 -15.96 -1.13 -1.37
CA ASP A 159 -16.86 -1.63 -0.34
C ASP A 159 -18.33 -1.54 -0.78
N GLU A 160 -18.73 -0.44 -1.44
CA GLU A 160 -20.07 -0.27 -2.00
C GLU A 160 -20.39 -1.32 -3.07
N LEU A 161 -19.46 -1.51 -4.02
CA LEU A 161 -19.65 -2.39 -5.16
C LEU A 161 -19.62 -3.88 -4.78
N TRP A 162 -18.66 -4.29 -3.95
CA TRP A 162 -18.40 -5.72 -3.72
C TRP A 162 -18.84 -6.22 -2.34
N LEU A 163 -18.91 -5.34 -1.34
CA LEU A 163 -19.45 -5.72 -0.03
C LEU A 163 -20.92 -5.29 0.13
N GLY A 164 -21.47 -4.53 -0.83
CA GLY A 164 -22.84 -4.05 -0.78
C GLY A 164 -23.06 -2.98 0.30
N ARG A 165 -22.01 -2.25 0.68
CA ARG A 165 -22.15 -1.09 1.58
C ARG A 165 -23.07 -0.07 0.91
N ALA A 166 -24.08 0.40 1.64
CA ALA A 166 -25.00 1.40 1.09
C ALA A 166 -24.25 2.73 0.83
N PRO A 167 -24.46 3.37 -0.33
CA PRO A 167 -23.87 4.67 -0.62
C PRO A 167 -24.24 5.71 0.45
N GLY A 168 -23.27 6.54 0.83
CA GLY A 168 -23.48 7.61 1.82
C GLY A 168 -23.50 7.18 3.28
N VAL A 169 -23.39 5.88 3.58
CA VAL A 169 -23.11 5.43 4.96
C VAL A 169 -21.70 5.84 5.33
N ASP A 170 -21.56 6.67 6.36
CA ASP A 170 -20.27 7.12 6.87
C ASP A 170 -19.36 5.95 7.31
N GLU A 171 -18.04 6.15 7.22
CA GLU A 171 -17.06 5.14 7.60
C GLU A 171 -17.13 4.76 9.08
N SER A 172 -17.41 5.72 9.98
CA SER A 172 -17.56 5.44 11.40
C SER A 172 -18.78 4.55 11.66
N GLU A 173 -19.90 4.88 11.04
CA GLU A 173 -21.14 4.10 11.13
C GLU A 173 -20.95 2.69 10.56
N TRP A 174 -20.31 2.57 9.40
CA TRP A 174 -20.00 1.28 8.80
C TRP A 174 -19.15 0.38 9.72
N ARG A 175 -18.10 0.95 10.32
CA ARG A 175 -17.25 0.24 11.29
C ARG A 175 -18.02 -0.20 12.52
N LYS A 176 -18.94 0.62 13.04
CA LYS A 176 -19.80 0.22 14.18
C LYS A 176 -20.64 -1.00 13.84
N ARG A 177 -21.22 -1.06 12.63
CA ARG A 177 -22.01 -2.22 12.18
C ARG A 177 -21.16 -3.48 12.09
N ILE A 178 -19.96 -3.38 11.51
CA ILE A 178 -19.01 -4.50 11.44
C ILE A 178 -18.62 -4.96 12.85
N LEU A 179 -18.27 -4.05 13.75
CA LEU A 179 -17.90 -4.37 15.13
C LEU A 179 -19.06 -5.05 15.87
N ALA A 180 -20.29 -4.58 15.67
CA ALA A 180 -21.47 -5.21 16.26
C ALA A 180 -21.64 -6.67 15.80
N VAL A 181 -21.45 -6.94 14.50
CA VAL A 181 -21.47 -8.31 13.96
C VAL A 181 -20.35 -9.17 14.56
N GLN A 182 -19.12 -8.65 14.66
CA GLN A 182 -18.00 -9.35 15.27
C GLN A 182 -18.27 -9.71 16.73
N PHE A 183 -18.70 -8.73 17.53
CA PHE A 183 -18.98 -8.93 18.94
C PHE A 183 -20.10 -9.93 19.18
N PHE A 184 -21.16 -9.86 18.39
CA PHE A 184 -22.29 -10.76 18.54
C PHE A 184 -21.97 -12.19 18.09
N TYR A 185 -21.48 -12.38 16.86
CA TYR A 185 -21.33 -13.73 16.29
C TYR A 185 -20.00 -14.40 16.64
N LEU A 186 -18.89 -13.65 16.68
CA LEU A 186 -17.55 -14.24 16.88
C LEU A 186 -17.15 -14.26 18.35
N HIS A 187 -17.53 -13.21 19.10
CA HIS A 187 -17.21 -13.12 20.52
C HIS A 187 -18.35 -13.58 21.44
N GLY A 188 -19.53 -13.88 20.87
CA GLY A 188 -20.67 -14.40 21.63
C GLY A 188 -21.20 -13.43 22.70
N LEU A 189 -20.99 -12.12 22.52
CA LEU A 189 -21.47 -11.13 23.48
C LEU A 189 -23.01 -11.06 23.45
N PRO A 190 -23.66 -10.85 24.61
CA PRO A 190 -25.10 -10.70 24.68
C PRO A 190 -25.53 -9.42 23.95
N TRP A 191 -26.76 -9.44 23.42
CA TRP A 191 -27.30 -8.37 22.61
C TRP A 191 -27.19 -6.99 23.26
N ASP A 192 -27.52 -6.87 24.56
CA ASP A 192 -27.50 -5.59 25.27
C ASP A 192 -26.09 -4.98 25.35
N ALA A 193 -25.06 -5.81 25.54
CA ALA A 193 -23.67 -5.37 25.57
C ALA A 193 -23.22 -4.88 24.18
N VAL A 194 -23.65 -5.57 23.12
CA VAL A 194 -23.36 -5.14 21.74
C VAL A 194 -24.04 -3.81 21.42
N ALA A 195 -25.30 -3.63 21.84
CA ALA A 195 -26.03 -2.38 21.68
C ALA A 195 -25.34 -1.21 22.40
N GLU A 196 -24.89 -1.42 23.64
CA GLU A 196 -24.16 -0.42 24.41
C GLU A 196 -22.86 0.01 23.71
N ILE A 197 -22.04 -0.96 23.27
CA ILE A 197 -20.79 -0.70 22.54
C ILE A 197 -21.06 0.05 21.23
N ALA A 198 -22.14 -0.29 20.54
CA ALA A 198 -22.57 0.38 19.31
C ALA A 198 -23.15 1.79 19.54
N GLY A 199 -23.43 2.16 20.79
CA GLY A 199 -24.09 3.43 21.15
C GLY A 199 -25.59 3.44 20.83
N LEU A 200 -26.23 2.28 20.80
CA LEU A 200 -27.66 2.11 20.54
C LEU A 200 -28.45 2.02 21.87
N LYS A 201 -29.67 2.56 21.87
CA LYS A 201 -30.58 2.48 23.01
C LYS A 201 -31.41 1.19 22.93
N PRO A 202 -32.03 0.74 24.04
CA PRO A 202 -32.97 -0.40 24.00
C PRO A 202 -34.14 -0.22 23.01
N SER A 203 -34.54 1.03 22.72
CA SER A 203 -35.55 1.36 21.70
C SER A 203 -35.11 1.00 20.27
N ASP A 204 -33.80 0.88 20.05
CA ASP A 204 -33.21 0.69 18.73
C ASP A 204 -33.03 -0.81 18.42
N ARG A 205 -33.80 -1.67 19.08
CA ARG A 205 -33.63 -3.12 18.99
C ARG A 205 -33.68 -3.64 17.55
N ALA A 206 -34.69 -3.19 16.82
CA ALA A 206 -34.89 -3.53 15.43
C ALA A 206 -33.72 -3.08 14.53
N GLN A 207 -33.02 -2.00 14.90
CA GLN A 207 -31.88 -1.49 14.14
C GLN A 207 -30.66 -2.41 14.28
N LEU A 208 -30.30 -2.82 15.50
CA LEU A 208 -29.19 -3.76 15.68
C LEU A 208 -29.52 -5.13 15.08
N ASP A 209 -30.75 -5.63 15.25
CA ASP A 209 -31.18 -6.89 14.62
C ASP A 209 -31.05 -6.81 13.09
N ALA A 210 -31.42 -5.68 12.49
CA ALA A 210 -31.22 -5.45 11.07
C ALA A 210 -29.73 -5.41 10.69
N TRP A 211 -28.86 -4.81 11.52
CA TRP A 211 -27.42 -4.82 11.27
C TRP A 211 -26.84 -6.24 11.30
N LEU A 212 -27.22 -7.04 12.30
CA LEU A 212 -26.73 -8.41 12.48
C LEU A 212 -27.14 -9.34 11.33
N LEU A 213 -28.29 -9.09 10.71
CA LEU A 213 -28.83 -9.91 9.61
C LEU A 213 -28.46 -9.38 8.22
N GLN A 214 -27.93 -8.17 8.10
CA GLN A 214 -27.59 -7.58 6.81
C GLN A 214 -26.35 -8.24 6.22
N VAL A 215 -26.51 -8.84 5.03
CA VAL A 215 -25.45 -9.53 4.28
C VAL A 215 -24.20 -8.67 4.11
N CYS A 216 -24.35 -7.38 3.83
CA CYS A 216 -23.21 -6.49 3.65
C CYS A 216 -22.35 -6.39 4.92
N ASN A 217 -22.95 -6.36 6.11
CA ASN A 217 -22.20 -6.29 7.38
C ASN A 217 -21.45 -7.61 7.64
N LEU A 218 -22.01 -8.75 7.25
CA LEU A 218 -21.33 -10.05 7.31
C LEU A 218 -20.13 -10.10 6.37
N LEU A 219 -20.29 -9.63 5.12
CA LEU A 219 -19.20 -9.57 4.14
C LEU A 219 -18.11 -8.58 4.58
N GLY A 220 -18.48 -7.42 5.14
CA GLY A 220 -17.55 -6.45 5.71
C GLY A 220 -16.78 -7.00 6.90
N THR A 221 -17.44 -7.81 7.74
CA THR A 221 -16.80 -8.53 8.85
C THR A 221 -15.79 -9.55 8.32
N ALA A 222 -16.19 -10.40 7.38
CA ALA A 222 -15.30 -11.38 6.79
C ALA A 222 -14.12 -10.75 6.06
N PHE A 223 -14.35 -9.64 5.34
CA PHE A 223 -13.28 -8.85 4.74
C PHE A 223 -12.30 -8.37 5.81
N THR A 224 -12.77 -7.77 6.90
CA THR A 224 -11.91 -7.24 7.97
C THR A 224 -11.03 -8.31 8.61
N ILE A 225 -11.56 -9.52 8.77
CA ILE A 225 -10.85 -10.64 9.40
C ILE A 225 -9.86 -11.31 8.44
N LEU A 226 -10.28 -11.57 7.20
CA LEU A 226 -9.45 -12.26 6.20
C LEU A 226 -8.43 -11.34 5.54
N CYS A 227 -8.63 -10.02 5.61
CA CYS A 227 -7.74 -9.03 5.02
C CYS A 227 -6.64 -8.62 5.99
N LEU A 228 -5.63 -9.47 6.14
CA LEU A 228 -4.52 -9.22 7.06
C LEU A 228 -3.44 -8.34 6.43
N PRO A 229 -3.08 -7.20 7.05
CA PRO A 229 -1.88 -6.46 6.68
C PRO A 229 -0.63 -7.33 6.84
N ASN A 230 0.36 -7.12 5.96
CA ASN A 230 1.60 -7.90 5.97
C ASN A 230 2.32 -7.89 7.32
N ALA A 231 2.38 -6.74 8.00
CA ALA A 231 2.98 -6.62 9.31
C ALA A 231 2.25 -7.47 10.37
N LYS A 232 0.92 -7.48 10.34
CA LYS A 232 0.11 -8.30 11.25
C LYS A 232 0.28 -9.79 10.99
N LEU A 233 0.35 -10.19 9.72
CA LEU A 233 0.63 -11.57 9.36
C LEU A 233 2.01 -12.03 9.85
N VAL A 234 3.05 -11.20 9.70
CA VAL A 234 4.39 -11.49 10.22
C VAL A 234 4.37 -11.63 11.73
N GLU A 235 3.75 -10.68 12.44
CA GLU A 235 3.58 -10.74 13.90
C GLU A 235 2.92 -12.06 14.31
N MET A 236 1.77 -12.41 13.73
CA MET A 236 1.06 -13.65 14.02
C MET A 236 1.94 -14.89 13.77
N LEU A 237 2.64 -14.96 12.64
CA LEU A 237 3.53 -16.08 12.31
C LEU A 237 4.66 -16.23 13.34
N LEU A 238 5.24 -15.11 13.79
CA LEU A 238 6.33 -15.10 14.76
C LEU A 238 5.86 -15.34 16.20
N GLU A 239 4.61 -14.99 16.52
CA GLU A 239 3.98 -15.18 17.83
C GLU A 239 3.33 -16.55 18.00
N SER A 240 3.13 -17.31 16.92
CA SER A 240 2.61 -18.69 16.94
C SER A 240 3.30 -19.50 18.04
N SER A 241 2.56 -19.69 19.13
CA SER A 241 2.95 -19.82 20.56
C SER A 241 3.91 -20.95 21.02
N GLY A 242 4.83 -21.39 20.18
CA GLY A 242 5.82 -22.39 20.60
C GLY A 242 7.05 -22.51 19.71
N GLN A 243 7.21 -21.64 18.70
CA GLN A 243 8.35 -21.73 17.80
C GLN A 243 9.50 -20.86 18.28
N ASN A 244 10.62 -21.52 18.58
CA ASN A 244 11.90 -20.85 18.78
C ASN A 244 12.48 -20.45 17.43
N TRP A 245 11.92 -19.41 16.81
CA TRP A 245 12.42 -18.85 15.56
C TRP A 245 13.82 -18.24 15.78
N THR A 246 14.79 -18.76 15.04
CA THR A 246 16.12 -18.16 14.93
C THR A 246 16.05 -16.81 14.24
N GLU A 247 17.07 -15.97 14.41
CA GLU A 247 17.14 -14.65 13.76
C GLU A 247 17.09 -14.74 12.23
N ALA A 248 17.72 -15.77 11.66
CA ALA A 248 17.68 -16.03 10.22
C ALA A 248 16.26 -16.35 9.73
N GLU A 249 15.53 -17.21 10.45
CA GLU A 249 14.14 -17.53 10.12
C GLU A 249 13.23 -16.31 10.27
N ARG A 250 13.38 -15.51 11.34
CA ARG A 250 12.63 -14.25 11.52
C ARG A 250 12.79 -13.32 10.33
N ARG A 251 14.02 -13.17 9.84
CA ARG A 251 14.31 -12.38 8.64
C ARG A 251 13.65 -12.96 7.39
N ILE A 252 13.67 -14.29 7.21
CA ILE A 252 12.97 -14.94 6.10
C ILE A 252 11.46 -14.68 6.17
N VAL A 253 10.83 -14.80 7.35
CA VAL A 253 9.40 -14.53 7.54
C VAL A 253 9.08 -13.07 7.16
N ALA A 254 9.87 -12.12 7.65
CA ALA A 254 9.71 -10.70 7.32
C ALA A 254 9.84 -10.44 5.81
N LEU A 255 10.88 -10.97 5.15
CA LEU A 255 11.07 -10.78 3.72
C LEU A 255 9.99 -11.47 2.88
N ARG A 256 9.56 -12.67 3.27
CA ARG A 256 8.54 -13.45 2.54
C ARG A 256 7.15 -12.82 2.69
N TYR A 257 6.68 -12.66 3.93
CA TYR A 257 5.29 -12.30 4.22
C TYR A 257 5.10 -10.79 4.49
N GLY A 258 6.16 -10.12 4.95
CA GLY A 258 6.20 -8.67 5.12
C GLY A 258 6.35 -7.94 3.79
N ASN A 259 7.33 -8.36 2.97
CA ASN A 259 7.70 -7.68 1.72
C ASN A 259 7.26 -8.38 0.43
N GLY A 260 6.65 -9.57 0.52
CA GLY A 260 6.15 -10.25 -0.66
C GLY A 260 7.22 -10.98 -1.49
N LEU A 261 8.44 -11.17 -0.98
CA LEU A 261 9.56 -11.66 -1.80
C LEU A 261 9.46 -13.15 -2.12
N ARG A 262 10.00 -13.54 -3.28
CA ARG A 262 10.20 -14.95 -3.67
C ARG A 262 11.53 -15.47 -3.13
N THR A 263 11.66 -16.79 -3.00
CA THR A 263 12.86 -17.47 -2.48
C THR A 263 14.14 -16.98 -3.17
N GLU A 264 14.13 -16.91 -4.50
CA GLU A 264 15.30 -16.50 -5.29
C GLU A 264 15.71 -15.06 -4.94
N LYS A 265 14.71 -14.19 -4.70
CA LYS A 265 14.96 -12.79 -4.35
C LYS A 265 15.46 -12.63 -2.92
N ILE A 266 14.98 -13.46 -2.00
CA ILE A 266 15.48 -13.51 -0.62
C ILE A 266 16.95 -13.90 -0.61
N LEU A 267 17.32 -14.97 -1.33
CA LEU A 267 18.72 -15.42 -1.43
C LEU A 267 19.64 -14.38 -2.09
N GLN A 268 19.13 -13.61 -3.05
CA GLN A 268 19.88 -12.48 -3.63
C GLN A 268 20.12 -11.34 -2.63
N MET A 269 19.17 -11.08 -1.73
CA MET A 269 19.27 -9.98 -0.76
C MET A 269 20.04 -10.37 0.49
N GLU A 270 19.97 -11.63 0.89
CA GLU A 270 20.63 -12.19 2.07
C GLU A 270 21.45 -13.43 1.66
N PRO A 271 22.63 -13.24 1.03
CA PRO A 271 23.45 -14.35 0.52
C PRO A 271 23.97 -15.31 1.61
N SER A 272 23.90 -14.90 2.87
CA SER A 272 24.24 -15.74 4.02
C SER A 272 23.19 -16.81 4.33
N LEU A 273 21.97 -16.71 3.77
CA LEU A 273 20.93 -17.71 3.94
C LEU A 273 21.10 -18.85 2.94
N SER A 274 20.88 -20.09 3.38
CA SER A 274 20.83 -21.24 2.47
C SER A 274 19.43 -21.40 1.87
N GLY A 275 19.35 -21.89 0.63
CA GLY A 275 18.07 -22.17 -0.03
C GLY A 275 17.18 -23.13 0.78
N ALA A 276 17.79 -24.19 1.33
CA ALA A 276 17.09 -25.17 2.17
C ALA A 276 16.47 -24.53 3.43
N LEU A 277 17.17 -23.59 4.08
CA LEU A 277 16.62 -22.87 5.24
C LEU A 277 15.42 -22.00 4.83
N VAL A 278 15.51 -21.29 3.71
CA VAL A 278 14.40 -20.46 3.21
C VAL A 278 13.18 -21.32 2.91
N GLU A 279 13.36 -22.43 2.19
CA GLU A 279 12.27 -23.33 1.82
C GLU A 279 11.62 -23.97 3.04
N GLU A 280 12.41 -24.46 3.99
CA GLU A 280 11.90 -25.08 5.22
C GLU A 280 11.15 -24.08 6.09
N THR A 281 11.67 -22.85 6.22
CA THR A 281 11.00 -21.77 6.96
C THR A 281 9.65 -21.43 6.33
N VAL A 282 9.61 -21.27 4.99
CA VAL A 282 8.37 -20.97 4.26
C VAL A 282 7.38 -22.12 4.35
N ARG A 283 7.86 -23.37 4.27
CA ARG A 283 7.03 -24.58 4.44
C ARG A 283 6.37 -24.59 5.82
N ARG A 284 7.15 -24.38 6.88
CA ARG A 284 6.62 -24.26 8.25
C ARG A 284 5.60 -23.13 8.36
N CYS A 285 5.89 -21.93 7.85
CA CYS A 285 4.95 -20.81 7.92
C CYS A 285 3.58 -21.13 7.29
N ARG A 286 3.53 -21.92 6.22
CA ARG A 286 2.28 -22.32 5.57
C ARG A 286 1.35 -23.13 6.49
N GLU A 287 1.91 -23.89 7.42
CA GLU A 287 1.14 -24.67 8.41
C GLU A 287 0.46 -23.77 9.45
N PHE A 288 0.96 -22.54 9.64
CA PHE A 288 0.46 -21.57 10.62
C PHE A 288 -0.28 -20.38 9.99
N LEU A 289 -0.56 -20.42 8.68
CA LEU A 289 -1.33 -19.35 8.06
C LEU A 289 -2.76 -19.33 8.62
N PRO A 290 -3.25 -18.19 9.11
CA PRO A 290 -4.50 -18.14 9.86
C PRO A 290 -5.74 -18.24 8.97
N PHE A 291 -5.62 -18.10 7.65
CA PHE A 291 -6.74 -17.85 6.75
C PHE A 291 -7.81 -18.95 6.78
N THR A 292 -7.41 -20.22 6.75
CA THR A 292 -8.36 -21.34 6.78
C THR A 292 -9.05 -21.44 8.14
N ALA A 293 -8.30 -21.30 9.24
CA ALA A 293 -8.84 -21.37 10.59
C ALA A 293 -9.85 -20.23 10.83
N SER A 294 -9.48 -18.99 10.48
CA SER A 294 -10.38 -17.83 10.59
C SER A 294 -11.62 -17.97 9.70
N ALA A 295 -11.49 -18.55 8.50
CA ALA A 295 -12.66 -18.80 7.64
C ALA A 295 -13.61 -19.86 8.22
N LEU A 296 -13.08 -20.94 8.81
CA LEU A 296 -13.88 -21.97 9.47
C LEU A 296 -14.63 -21.39 10.68
N GLU A 297 -13.93 -20.64 11.54
CA GLU A 297 -14.52 -19.97 12.69
C GLU A 297 -15.67 -19.05 12.27
N MET A 298 -15.46 -18.21 11.25
CA MET A 298 -16.51 -17.34 10.73
C MET A 298 -17.68 -18.11 10.11
N ARG A 299 -17.42 -19.15 9.33
CA ARG A 299 -18.48 -19.97 8.72
C ARG A 299 -19.35 -20.59 9.81
N ASP A 300 -18.74 -21.12 10.84
CA ASP A 300 -19.44 -21.76 11.95
C ASP A 300 -20.21 -20.72 12.77
N ALA A 301 -19.63 -19.55 13.03
CA ALA A 301 -20.30 -18.44 13.71
C ALA A 301 -21.50 -17.87 12.93
N PHE A 302 -21.39 -17.78 11.61
CA PHE A 302 -22.45 -17.28 10.74
C PHE A 302 -23.45 -18.36 10.29
N SER A 303 -23.26 -19.63 10.65
CA SER A 303 -24.12 -20.76 10.25
C SER A 303 -25.61 -20.56 10.58
N LYS A 304 -25.92 -19.73 11.57
CA LYS A 304 -27.30 -19.42 12.01
C LYS A 304 -27.95 -18.25 11.27
N VAL A 305 -27.21 -17.51 10.44
CA VAL A 305 -27.72 -16.33 9.74
C VAL A 305 -28.35 -16.74 8.40
N PRO A 306 -29.62 -16.45 8.10
CA PRO A 306 -30.23 -16.89 6.85
C PRO A 306 -29.49 -16.40 5.59
N ARG A 307 -29.31 -17.28 4.59
CA ARG A 307 -28.78 -16.97 3.24
C ARG A 307 -27.32 -16.50 3.18
N GLN A 308 -26.57 -16.62 4.27
CA GLN A 308 -25.15 -16.31 4.34
C GLN A 308 -24.31 -17.16 3.37
N GLU A 309 -24.64 -18.44 3.18
CA GLU A 309 -23.88 -19.35 2.31
C GLU A 309 -23.81 -18.85 0.86
N ALA A 310 -24.94 -18.35 0.34
CA ALA A 310 -25.01 -17.79 -1.00
C ALA A 310 -24.15 -16.52 -1.14
N ALA A 311 -24.04 -15.72 -0.07
CA ALA A 311 -23.24 -14.51 -0.09
C ALA A 311 -21.73 -14.81 -0.08
N PHE A 312 -21.28 -15.77 0.73
CA PHE A 312 -19.86 -16.12 0.81
C PHE A 312 -19.36 -16.98 -0.35
N SER A 313 -20.25 -17.74 -1.00
CA SER A 313 -19.96 -18.46 -2.25
C SER A 313 -20.01 -17.56 -3.50
N ALA A 314 -20.45 -16.30 -3.36
CA ALA A 314 -20.39 -15.31 -4.42
C ALA A 314 -18.97 -14.74 -4.59
N PRO A 315 -18.61 -14.24 -5.79
CA PRO A 315 -17.25 -13.79 -6.06
C PRO A 315 -16.86 -12.47 -5.37
N ASP A 316 -17.80 -11.70 -4.83
CA ASP A 316 -17.57 -10.28 -4.55
C ASP A 316 -16.67 -10.03 -3.33
N LEU A 317 -16.83 -10.79 -2.23
CA LEU A 317 -15.86 -10.76 -1.11
C LEU A 317 -14.44 -11.04 -1.61
N TRP A 318 -14.28 -12.04 -2.47
CA TRP A 318 -12.99 -12.47 -2.99
C TRP A 318 -12.38 -11.43 -3.92
N LYS A 319 -13.18 -10.80 -4.80
CA LYS A 319 -12.75 -9.64 -5.60
C LYS A 319 -12.26 -8.50 -4.70
N ARG A 320 -12.97 -8.20 -3.61
CA ARG A 320 -12.59 -7.14 -2.68
C ARG A 320 -11.28 -7.42 -1.93
N LEU A 321 -11.08 -8.66 -1.50
CA LEU A 321 -9.82 -9.12 -0.89
C LEU A 321 -8.66 -9.05 -1.89
N VAL A 322 -8.85 -9.58 -3.10
CA VAL A 322 -7.86 -9.53 -4.17
C VAL A 322 -7.52 -8.08 -4.52
N PHE A 323 -8.51 -7.20 -4.63
CA PHE A 323 -8.31 -5.79 -4.85
C PHE A 323 -7.43 -5.17 -3.75
N GLN A 324 -7.70 -5.46 -2.47
CA GLN A 324 -6.86 -4.98 -1.40
C GLN A 324 -5.42 -5.48 -1.53
N TYR A 325 -5.24 -6.79 -1.67
CA TYR A 325 -3.91 -7.40 -1.72
C TYR A 325 -3.10 -6.93 -2.92
N CYS A 326 -3.74 -6.72 -4.06
CA CYS A 326 -3.11 -6.23 -5.28
C CYS A 326 -2.78 -4.73 -5.20
N TYR A 327 -3.74 -3.88 -4.85
CA TYR A 327 -3.57 -2.41 -5.00
C TYR A 327 -3.10 -1.70 -3.73
N GLN A 328 -3.42 -2.22 -2.53
CA GLN A 328 -2.95 -1.63 -1.27
C GLN A 328 -1.65 -2.25 -0.79
N PHE A 329 -1.54 -3.58 -0.89
CA PHE A 329 -0.39 -4.33 -0.36
C PHE A 329 0.62 -4.74 -1.44
N GLU A 330 0.32 -4.49 -2.73
CA GLU A 330 1.22 -4.73 -3.87
C GLU A 330 1.79 -6.16 -3.89
N LEU A 331 0.97 -7.14 -3.48
CA LEU A 331 1.41 -8.52 -3.37
C LEU A 331 1.52 -9.20 -4.73
N PRO A 332 2.53 -10.05 -4.94
CA PRO A 332 2.57 -10.92 -6.12
C PRO A 332 1.38 -11.88 -6.14
N GLN A 333 0.90 -12.22 -7.33
CA GLN A 333 -0.26 -13.08 -7.56
C GLN A 333 -0.24 -14.39 -6.74
N LYS A 334 0.91 -15.07 -6.69
CA LYS A 334 1.07 -16.31 -5.90
C LYS A 334 0.79 -16.10 -4.40
N GLN A 335 1.16 -14.96 -3.85
CA GLN A 335 0.85 -14.65 -2.45
C GLN A 335 -0.59 -14.25 -2.26
N ILE A 336 -1.21 -13.58 -3.23
CA ILE A 336 -2.65 -13.31 -3.18
C ILE A 336 -3.39 -14.64 -3.11
N MET A 337 -3.07 -15.61 -4.00
CA MET A 337 -3.63 -16.97 -3.96
C MET A 337 -3.45 -17.63 -2.59
N GLU A 338 -2.22 -17.66 -2.05
CA GLU A 338 -1.93 -18.25 -0.73
C GLU A 338 -2.81 -17.68 0.39
N ARG A 339 -3.29 -16.44 0.27
CA ARG A 339 -4.14 -15.78 1.28
C ARG A 339 -5.64 -15.93 1.00
N THR A 340 -6.05 -16.01 -0.26
CA THR A 340 -7.47 -15.95 -0.64
C THR A 340 -8.07 -17.28 -1.06
N GLU A 341 -7.30 -18.20 -1.63
CA GLU A 341 -7.82 -19.50 -2.08
C GLU A 341 -8.25 -20.41 -0.91
N PRO A 342 -7.45 -20.62 0.15
CA PRO A 342 -7.87 -21.47 1.26
C PRO A 342 -9.19 -21.02 1.92
N PRO A 343 -9.37 -19.73 2.32
CA PRO A 343 -10.63 -19.30 2.89
C PRO A 343 -11.79 -19.32 1.88
N ALA A 344 -11.54 -19.09 0.58
CA ALA A 344 -12.56 -19.23 -0.45
C ALA A 344 -13.13 -20.64 -0.52
N GLY A 345 -12.26 -21.66 -0.45
CA GLY A 345 -12.65 -23.06 -0.44
C GLY A 345 -13.54 -23.43 0.75
N VAL A 346 -13.29 -22.84 1.93
CA VAL A 346 -14.13 -23.06 3.13
C VAL A 346 -15.58 -22.61 2.91
N PHE A 347 -15.78 -21.54 2.14
CA PHE A 347 -17.10 -21.01 1.79
C PHE A 347 -17.65 -21.53 0.45
N GLY A 348 -17.03 -22.57 -0.11
CA GLY A 348 -17.47 -23.19 -1.36
C GLY A 348 -17.19 -22.37 -2.62
N TYR A 349 -16.42 -21.27 -2.52
CA TYR A 349 -15.98 -20.52 -3.70
C TYR A 349 -14.68 -21.09 -4.27
N ARG A 350 -14.66 -21.41 -5.56
CA ARG A 350 -13.47 -21.93 -6.23
C ARG A 350 -12.68 -20.80 -6.88
N LEU A 351 -11.76 -20.20 -6.12
CA LEU A 351 -10.80 -19.24 -6.67
C LEU A 351 -9.62 -19.98 -7.30
N THR A 352 -9.42 -19.81 -8.61
CA THR A 352 -8.30 -20.42 -9.36
C THR A 352 -7.27 -19.37 -9.76
N GLU A 353 -6.04 -19.80 -10.08
CA GLU A 353 -5.01 -18.90 -10.64
C GLU A 353 -5.50 -18.19 -11.91
N GLY A 354 -6.24 -18.89 -12.78
CA GLY A 354 -6.86 -18.31 -13.97
C GLY A 354 -7.89 -17.24 -13.63
N THR A 355 -8.69 -17.44 -12.59
CA THR A 355 -9.66 -16.44 -12.11
C THR A 355 -8.97 -15.22 -11.53
N LEU A 356 -7.94 -15.45 -10.71
CA LEU A 356 -7.15 -14.38 -10.15
C LEU A 356 -6.41 -13.59 -11.23
N ASN A 357 -5.80 -14.28 -12.20
CA ASN A 357 -5.16 -13.64 -13.34
C ASN A 357 -6.19 -12.81 -14.09
N MET A 358 -7.35 -13.36 -14.43
CA MET A 358 -8.44 -12.63 -15.09
C MET A 358 -8.88 -11.37 -14.34
N TRP A 359 -8.88 -11.38 -13.00
CA TRP A 359 -9.25 -10.20 -12.20
C TRP A 359 -8.13 -9.16 -12.12
N THR A 360 -6.88 -9.61 -12.01
CA THR A 360 -5.69 -8.75 -11.81
C THR A 360 -5.05 -8.30 -13.12
N SER A 361 -5.21 -9.07 -14.20
CA SER A 361 -4.83 -8.74 -15.58
C SER A 361 -5.95 -8.01 -16.30
N GLY A 362 -5.59 -7.14 -17.25
CA GLY A 362 -6.55 -6.53 -18.18
C GLY A 362 -7.63 -5.71 -17.49
N GLU A 363 -7.27 -5.01 -16.40
CA GLU A 363 -8.09 -3.96 -15.80
C GLU A 363 -9.49 -4.39 -15.32
N ARG A 364 -9.76 -5.68 -15.07
CA ARG A 364 -11.14 -6.09 -14.78
C ARG A 364 -11.67 -5.55 -13.45
N LEU A 365 -10.86 -5.56 -12.39
CA LEU A 365 -11.24 -5.00 -11.10
C LEU A 365 -11.28 -3.47 -11.14
N SER A 366 -10.22 -2.85 -11.65
CA SER A 366 -10.14 -1.38 -11.80
C SER A 366 -11.23 -0.85 -12.73
N GLY A 367 -11.49 -1.50 -13.86
CA GLY A 367 -12.52 -1.14 -14.82
C GLY A 367 -13.94 -1.34 -14.30
N GLN A 368 -14.19 -2.35 -13.45
CA GLN A 368 -15.45 -2.47 -12.71
C GLN A 368 -15.67 -1.27 -11.79
N LEU A 369 -14.65 -0.88 -11.01
CA LEU A 369 -14.71 0.30 -10.15
C LEU A 369 -14.86 1.60 -10.95
N ALA A 370 -14.14 1.74 -12.07
CA ALA A 370 -14.26 2.90 -12.96
C ALA A 370 -15.69 3.05 -13.48
N LYS A 371 -16.29 1.94 -13.96
CA LYS A 371 -17.67 1.93 -14.42
C LYS A 371 -18.65 2.25 -13.30
N TYR A 372 -18.42 1.72 -12.10
CA TYR A 372 -19.23 2.02 -10.93
C TYR A 372 -19.19 3.51 -10.58
N LEU A 373 -17.99 4.09 -10.49
CA LEU A 373 -17.77 5.51 -10.19
C LEU A 373 -18.34 6.43 -11.28
N LYS A 374 -18.19 6.07 -12.57
CA LYS A 374 -18.78 6.83 -13.69
C LYS A 374 -20.31 6.80 -13.68
N ARG A 375 -20.92 5.68 -13.30
CA ARG A 375 -22.38 5.54 -13.16
C ARG A 375 -22.91 6.23 -11.91
N GLY A 376 -22.07 6.32 -10.88
CA GLY A 376 -22.37 6.89 -9.57
C GLY A 376 -22.19 8.40 -9.47
N ASN A 377 -22.47 9.16 -10.54
CA ASN A 377 -22.82 10.58 -10.47
C ASN A 377 -24.37 10.71 -10.44
N PRO A 378 -25.05 10.51 -9.29
CA PRO A 378 -26.18 11.35 -8.95
C PRO A 378 -25.71 12.75 -8.52
#